data_AF-A0A9P5JPU0-F1
#
_entry.id   AF-A0A9P5JPU0-F1
#
_cell.length_a   1.000
_cell.length_b   1.000
_cell.length_c   1.000
_cell.angle_alpha   90.00
_cell.angle_beta   90.00
_cell.angle_gamma   90.00
#
_symmetry.space_group_name_H-M   'P 1'
#
loop_
_entity.id
_entity.type
_entity.pdbx_description
1 polymer ?
#
loop_
_entity_poly.entity_id
_entity_poly.type
_entity_poly.pdbx_seq_one_letter_code
_entity_poly.pdbx_strand_id
1 'polypeptide(L)'
;MLAGSFLGLRALLRLSVTPSRGFSTSSQLLKLKTHHGAKKRWSALPGGLFKRGKAGRSHLNSHMPSSRLNRLGQTAYSTPTQARTLRRLLPYA
;
A
#
# COMPACT_ATOMS: atom_id res chain seq x y z
N MET A 1 -43.33 -26.31 54.55
CA MET A 1 -42.01 -26.50 55.19
C MET A 1 -40.96 -26.15 54.15
N LEU A 2 -40.53 -24.89 54.10
CA LEU A 2 -39.36 -24.31 54.79
C LEU A 2 -38.02 -24.83 54.26
N ALA A 3 -37.10 -23.88 54.05
CA ALA A 3 -35.69 -23.96 53.65
C ALA A 3 -35.45 -23.88 52.12
N GLY A 4 -34.66 -22.95 51.59
CA GLY A 4 -33.83 -21.96 52.25
C GLY A 4 -33.13 -21.11 51.19
N SER A 5 -33.04 -19.82 51.49
CA SER A 5 -32.32 -18.79 50.76
C SER A 5 -30.83 -19.12 50.64
N PHE A 6 -30.27 -19.08 49.45
CA PHE A 6 -28.86 -18.75 49.26
C PHE A 6 -28.75 -17.57 48.31
N LEU A 7 -28.80 -16.39 48.93
CA LEU A 7 -28.46 -15.11 48.35
C LEU A 7 -26.95 -15.11 48.02
N GLY A 8 -26.60 -15.70 46.89
CA GLY A 8 -25.25 -15.68 46.34
C GLY A 8 -24.97 -14.34 45.68
N LEU A 9 -24.68 -13.33 46.50
CA LEU A 9 -24.26 -11.99 46.09
C LEU A 9 -22.89 -12.07 45.37
N ARG A 10 -22.86 -12.32 44.06
CA ARG A 10 -21.66 -12.09 43.23
C ARG A 10 -21.68 -10.68 42.67
N ALA A 11 -21.47 -9.72 43.56
CA ALA A 11 -20.99 -8.41 43.16
C ALA A 11 -19.49 -8.51 42.87
N LEU A 12 -19.06 -8.06 41.69
CA LEU A 12 -18.10 -6.95 41.52
C LEU A 12 -17.36 -7.02 40.18
N LEU A 13 -17.65 -5.98 39.37
CA LEU A 13 -16.76 -5.29 38.44
C LEU A 13 -16.27 -6.05 37.20
N ARG A 14 -17.16 -6.15 36.20
CA ARG A 14 -16.72 -6.27 34.80
C ARG A 14 -16.11 -4.93 34.39
N LEU A 15 -14.78 -4.86 34.41
CA LEU A 15 -13.99 -3.69 34.01
C LEU A 15 -14.39 -3.28 32.57
N SER A 16 -15.09 -2.16 32.46
CA SER A 16 -15.43 -1.52 31.18
C SER A 16 -14.18 -0.82 30.63
N VAL A 17 -13.36 -1.54 29.87
CA VAL A 17 -12.33 -0.91 29.05
C VAL A 17 -12.92 -0.66 27.67
N THR A 18 -13.54 0.51 27.49
CA THR A 18 -13.80 1.09 26.17
C THR A 18 -12.56 1.87 25.75
N PRO A 19 -11.73 1.39 24.80
CA PRO A 19 -10.83 2.30 24.11
C PRO A 19 -11.67 3.09 23.09
N SER A 20 -12.30 4.18 23.53
CA SER A 20 -12.70 5.23 22.60
C SER A 20 -11.44 5.91 22.09
N ARG A 21 -10.72 5.27 21.17
CA ARG A 21 -9.77 5.97 20.32
C ARG A 21 -10.60 6.88 19.41
N GLY A 22 -10.92 8.06 19.92
CA GLY A 22 -11.48 9.15 19.12
C GLY A 22 -10.46 9.53 18.06
N PHE A 23 -10.58 8.93 16.89
CA PHE A 23 -9.85 9.38 15.71
C PHE A 23 -10.39 10.77 15.36
N SER A 24 -9.56 11.80 15.52
CA SER A 24 -9.95 13.18 15.21
C SER A 24 -10.41 13.28 13.76
N THR A 25 -11.71 13.51 13.54
CA THR A 25 -12.32 13.72 12.22
C THR A 25 -12.17 15.17 11.80
N SER A 26 -10.98 15.77 11.92
CA SER A 26 -10.73 17.00 11.17
C SER A 26 -10.84 16.64 9.69
N SER A 27 -11.91 17.11 9.04
CA SER A 27 -12.13 16.98 7.61
C SER A 27 -11.13 17.88 6.89
N GLN A 28 -9.86 17.47 6.90
CA GLN A 28 -8.90 18.03 5.98
C GLN A 28 -9.44 17.77 4.57
N LEU A 29 -9.57 18.83 3.77
CA LEU A 29 -9.88 18.76 2.33
C LEU A 29 -9.14 17.55 1.74
N LEU A 30 -9.91 16.52 1.37
CA LEU A 30 -9.39 15.17 1.17
C LEU A 30 -8.68 15.06 -0.19
N LYS A 31 -7.55 15.76 -0.33
CA LYS A 31 -6.71 15.70 -1.52
C LYS A 31 -5.94 14.38 -1.51
N LEU A 32 -6.17 13.55 -2.53
CA LEU A 32 -5.39 12.33 -2.71
C LEU A 32 -3.92 12.68 -2.88
N LYS A 33 -3.05 12.03 -2.12
CA LYS A 33 -1.61 12.22 -2.24
C LYS A 33 -1.03 11.28 -3.28
N THR A 34 -0.14 11.79 -4.12
CA THR A 34 0.61 10.96 -5.06
C THR A 34 1.64 10.12 -4.31
N HIS A 35 1.72 8.83 -4.64
CA HIS A 35 2.78 7.97 -4.10
C HIS A 35 4.13 8.35 -4.74
N HIS A 36 4.89 9.21 -4.05
CA HIS A 36 6.15 9.75 -4.58
C HIS A 36 7.17 8.68 -4.97
N GLY A 37 7.20 7.54 -4.27
CA GLY A 37 8.08 6.43 -4.61
C GLY A 37 7.75 5.78 -5.96
N ALA A 38 6.46 5.76 -6.34
CA ALA A 38 6.01 5.27 -7.64
C ALA A 38 6.28 6.32 -8.73
N LYS A 39 6.02 7.60 -8.42
CA LYS A 39 6.29 8.72 -9.34
C LYS A 39 7.75 8.78 -9.78
N LYS A 40 8.70 8.48 -8.88
CA LYS A 40 10.14 8.45 -9.21
C LYS A 40 10.53 7.29 -10.15
N ARG A 41 9.75 6.22 -10.19
CA ARG A 41 10.10 4.96 -10.88
C ARG A 41 9.35 4.76 -12.19
N TRP A 42 8.16 5.35 -12.31
CA TRP A 42 7.25 5.17 -13.44
C TRP A 42 6.88 6.52 -14.06
N SER A 43 6.79 6.56 -15.38
CA SER A 43 6.30 7.73 -16.12
C SER A 43 5.05 7.36 -16.91
N ALA A 44 4.02 8.21 -16.85
CA ALA A 44 2.79 8.02 -17.61
C ALA A 44 3.02 8.27 -19.11
N LEU A 45 2.32 7.50 -19.94
CA LEU A 45 2.19 7.75 -21.38
C LEU A 45 0.74 8.18 -21.68
N PRO A 46 0.52 8.93 -22.78
CA PRO A 46 -0.81 9.37 -23.20
C PRO A 46 -1.82 8.23 -23.39
N GLY A 47 -1.36 7.00 -23.67
CA GLY A 47 -2.20 5.81 -23.85
C GLY A 47 -2.59 5.07 -22.56
N GLY A 48 -2.37 5.65 -21.37
CA GLY A 48 -2.72 5.03 -20.08
C GLY A 48 -1.80 3.88 -19.64
N LEU A 49 -0.71 3.66 -20.40
CA LEU A 49 0.40 2.78 -20.03
C LEU A 49 1.46 3.58 -19.27
N PHE A 50 2.29 2.87 -18.52
CA PHE A 50 3.42 3.47 -17.82
C PHE A 50 4.74 2.85 -18.30
N LYS A 51 5.79 3.67 -18.42
CA LYS A 51 7.15 3.21 -18.75
C LYS A 51 8.06 3.21 -17.53
N ARG A 52 9.06 2.33 -17.55
CA ARG A 52 10.14 2.22 -16.54
C ARG A 52 11.44 1.68 -17.15
N GLY A 53 12.54 1.88 -16.42
CA GLY A 53 13.77 1.12 -16.63
C GLY A 53 13.67 -0.33 -16.12
N LYS A 54 14.38 -1.25 -16.79
CA LYS A 54 14.53 -2.64 -16.32
C LYS A 54 15.59 -2.70 -15.21
N ALA A 55 15.42 -3.65 -14.30
CA ALA A 55 16.36 -3.86 -13.20
C ALA A 55 17.54 -4.74 -13.64
N GLY A 56 18.64 -4.70 -12.87
CA GLY A 56 19.76 -5.65 -13.02
C GLY A 56 20.88 -5.21 -13.98
N ARG A 57 20.99 -3.91 -14.30
CA ARG A 57 22.11 -3.34 -15.10
C ARG A 57 23.00 -2.36 -14.32
N SER A 58 22.92 -2.36 -12.98
CA SER A 58 23.64 -1.35 -12.17
C SER A 58 25.08 -1.75 -11.83
N HIS A 59 25.35 -3.03 -11.59
CA HIS A 59 26.65 -3.54 -11.11
C HIS A 59 26.83 -5.01 -11.55
N LEU A 60 28.08 -5.50 -11.60
CA LEU A 60 28.48 -6.83 -12.10
C LEU A 60 28.14 -7.07 -13.58
N ASN A 61 28.25 -6.02 -14.41
CA ASN A 61 27.93 -6.10 -15.84
C ASN A 61 29.00 -6.84 -16.66
N SER A 62 30.24 -6.95 -16.16
CA SER A 62 31.38 -7.52 -16.90
C SER A 62 31.22 -9.00 -17.25
N HIS A 63 30.53 -9.78 -16.41
CA HIS A 63 30.28 -11.21 -16.64
C HIS A 63 29.00 -11.48 -17.45
N MET A 64 28.22 -10.44 -17.76
CA MET A 64 26.98 -10.60 -18.49
C MET A 64 27.23 -10.47 -20.00
N PRO A 65 26.60 -11.32 -20.84
CA PRO A 65 26.73 -11.19 -22.28
C PRO A 65 26.13 -9.88 -22.77
N SER A 66 26.70 -9.32 -23.83
CA SER A 66 26.26 -8.06 -24.45
C SER A 66 24.78 -8.08 -24.85
N SER A 67 24.28 -9.22 -25.32
CA SER A 67 22.86 -9.45 -25.66
C SER A 67 21.94 -9.23 -24.46
N ARG A 68 22.32 -9.71 -23.27
CA ARG A 68 21.57 -9.51 -22.02
C ARG A 68 21.61 -8.05 -21.62
N LEU A 69 22.78 -7.42 -21.66
CA LEU A 69 22.92 -6.00 -21.35
C LEU A 69 21.98 -5.18 -22.23
N ASN A 70 22.05 -5.35 -23.56
CA ASN A 70 21.19 -4.63 -24.51
C ASN A 70 19.70 -4.80 -24.18
N ARG A 71 19.24 -6.02 -23.89
CA ARG A 71 17.85 -6.27 -23.47
C ARG A 71 17.47 -5.54 -22.19
N LEU A 72 18.37 -5.44 -21.21
CA LEU A 72 18.17 -4.72 -19.94
C LEU A 72 18.25 -3.19 -20.10
N GLY A 73 18.93 -2.69 -21.14
CA GLY A 73 18.98 -1.26 -21.46
C GLY A 73 17.69 -0.73 -22.07
N GLN A 74 16.85 -1.61 -22.63
CA GLN A 74 15.57 -1.22 -23.23
C GLN A 74 14.53 -0.83 -22.17
N THR A 75 13.68 0.14 -22.51
CA THR A 75 12.53 0.54 -21.70
C THR A 75 11.54 -0.62 -21.57
N ALA A 76 10.95 -0.79 -20.39
CA ALA A 76 9.85 -1.72 -20.15
C ALA A 76 8.55 -0.97 -19.91
N TYR A 77 7.45 -1.53 -20.40
CA TYR A 77 6.10 -1.02 -20.18
C TYR A 77 5.38 -1.79 -19.07
N SER A 78 4.38 -1.16 -18.47
CA SER A 78 3.52 -1.77 -17.47
C SER A 78 2.65 -2.86 -18.09
N THR A 79 2.48 -3.97 -17.37
CA THR A 79 1.41 -4.93 -17.68
C THR A 79 0.03 -4.32 -17.35
N PRO A 80 -1.08 -4.82 -17.92
CA PRO A 80 -2.42 -4.28 -17.64
C PRO A 80 -2.77 -4.28 -16.14
N THR A 81 -2.35 -5.32 -15.41
CA THR A 81 -2.54 -5.41 -13.96
C THR A 81 -1.76 -4.34 -13.21
N GLN A 82 -0.48 -4.12 -13.58
CA GLN A 82 0.34 -3.07 -12.98
C GLN A 82 -0.22 -1.68 -13.26
N ALA A 83 -0.70 -1.43 -14.49
CA ALA A 83 -1.29 -0.17 -14.87
C ALA A 83 -2.53 0.15 -14.01
N ARG A 84 -3.36 -0.85 -13.69
CA ARG A 84 -4.52 -0.67 -12.79
C ARG A 84 -4.08 -0.19 -11.40
N THR A 85 -3.04 -0.78 -10.84
CA THR A 85 -2.51 -0.38 -9.53
C THR A 85 -1.85 1.01 -9.60
N LEU A 86 -1.08 1.30 -10.64
CA LEU A 86 -0.39 2.58 -10.82
C LEU A 86 -1.36 3.76 -10.95
N ARG A 87 -2.48 3.59 -11.65
CA ARG A 87 -3.53 4.63 -11.73
C ARG A 87 -4.10 5.01 -10.37
N ARG A 88 -4.20 4.07 -9.43
CA ARG A 88 -4.65 4.35 -8.06
C ARG A 88 -3.59 5.06 -7.22
N LEU A 89 -2.32 4.71 -7.43
CA LEU A 89 -1.18 5.30 -6.71
C LEU A 89 -0.79 6.70 -7.21
N LEU A 90 -1.08 6.98 -8.48
CA LEU A 90 -0.71 8.19 -9.18
C LEU A 90 -1.96 8.89 -9.71
N PRO A 91 -2.75 9.54 -8.83
CA PRO A 91 -4.03 10.15 -9.20
C PRO A 91 -3.91 11.37 -10.12
N TYR A 92 -2.71 11.95 -10.24
CA TYR A 92 -2.43 13.15 -11.04
C TYR A 92 -1.33 12.93 -12.09
N ALA A 93 -1.14 11.68 -12.52
CA ALA A 93 -0.13 11.32 -13.52
C ALA A 93 -0.71 11.24 -14.93
#